data_AF-A0AAV4B4C5-F1
#
_entry.id   AF-A0AAV4B4C5-F1
#
_cell.length_a   1.000
_cell.length_b   1.000
_cell.length_c   1.000
_cell.angle_alpha   90.00
_cell.angle_beta   90.00
_cell.angle_gamma   90.00
#
_symmetry.space_group_name_H-M   'P 1'
#
loop_
_entity.id
_entity.type
_entity.pdbx_description
1 polymer ?
#
loop_
_entity_poly.entity_id
_entity_poly.type
_entity_poly.pdbx_seq_one_letter_code
_entity_poly.pdbx_strand_id
1 'polypeptide(L)'
;MNTTAEPSCACVMGFTGSRCETEISAPVKEGKCPSLPADGSSGQCPGYVCSNDAVCPDTQKCCPTACSTKVCALPEQNTSTPFLVLLYFLSVFKRALTRFIYIL
;
A
#
# COMPACT_ATOMS: atom_id res chain seq x y z
N MET A 1 -31.29 25.01 -34.40
CA MET A 1 -30.71 23.89 -33.64
C MET A 1 -29.28 24.30 -33.30
N ASN A 2 -29.04 24.73 -32.06
CA ASN A 2 -27.72 25.20 -31.62
C ASN A 2 -27.02 24.03 -30.91
N THR A 3 -26.22 23.26 -31.63
CA THR A 3 -25.36 22.23 -31.03
C THR A 3 -24.03 22.88 -30.72
N THR A 4 -23.90 23.50 -29.55
CA THR A 4 -22.59 23.87 -29.01
C THR A 4 -21.84 22.58 -28.69
N ALA A 5 -21.02 22.11 -29.62
CA ALA A 5 -20.08 21.03 -29.35
C ALA A 5 -19.15 21.53 -28.23
N GLU A 6 -19.20 20.86 -27.08
CA GLU A 6 -18.44 21.22 -25.90
C GLU A 6 -16.96 20.96 -26.19
N PRO A 7 -16.06 21.96 -26.07
CA PRO A 7 -14.66 21.79 -26.42
C PRO A 7 -14.00 20.85 -25.40
N SER A 8 -13.55 19.67 -25.86
CA SER A 8 -12.79 18.74 -25.04
C SER A 8 -11.29 19.11 -25.06
N CYS A 9 -10.71 19.38 -23.89
CA CYS A 9 -9.27 19.58 -23.75
C CYS A 9 -8.50 18.26 -23.80
N ALA A 10 -7.28 18.27 -24.34
CA ALA A 10 -6.32 17.19 -24.14
C ALA A 10 -5.58 17.42 -22.81
N CYS A 11 -5.74 16.50 -21.85
CA CYS A 11 -5.11 16.65 -20.54
C CYS A 11 -3.63 16.29 -20.56
N VAL A 12 -2.86 16.99 -19.71
CA VAL A 12 -1.48 16.63 -19.40
C VAL A 12 -1.44 15.30 -18.64
N MET A 13 -0.33 14.57 -18.74
CA MET A 13 -0.14 13.30 -18.04
C MET A 13 -0.40 13.46 -16.54
N GLY A 14 -1.27 12.63 -15.98
CA GLY A 14 -1.67 12.68 -14.56
C GLY A 14 -2.93 13.49 -14.28
N PHE A 15 -3.65 13.99 -15.29
CA PHE A 15 -4.93 14.69 -15.12
C PHE A 15 -6.01 14.14 -16.07
N THR A 16 -7.26 14.16 -15.62
CA THR A 16 -8.46 13.72 -16.36
C THR A 16 -9.64 14.67 -16.09
N GLY A 17 -10.75 14.48 -16.81
CA GLY A 17 -11.93 15.34 -16.78
C GLY A 17 -12.08 16.19 -18.04
N SER A 18 -13.26 16.80 -18.20
CA SER A 18 -13.57 17.67 -19.36
C SER A 18 -12.70 18.93 -19.40
N ARG A 19 -12.23 19.38 -18.23
CA ARG A 19 -11.37 20.54 -18.02
C ARG A 19 -10.07 20.19 -17.30
N CYS A 20 -9.70 18.91 -17.27
CA CYS A 20 -8.51 18.38 -16.61
C CYS A 20 -8.43 18.74 -15.11
N GLU A 21 -9.58 18.81 -14.46
CA GLU A 21 -9.76 19.19 -13.06
C GLU A 21 -9.48 18.04 -12.08
N THR A 22 -9.45 16.81 -12.57
CA THR A 22 -9.26 15.62 -11.73
C THR A 22 -7.84 15.13 -11.87
N GLU A 23 -7.09 15.14 -10.77
CA GLU A 23 -5.77 14.51 -10.73
C GLU A 23 -5.93 12.99 -10.77
N ILE A 24 -5.32 12.34 -11.75
CA ILE A 24 -5.22 10.88 -11.81
C ILE A 24 -4.20 10.50 -10.75
N SER A 25 -4.65 10.27 -9.53
CA SER A 25 -3.82 9.60 -8.54
C SER A 25 -3.45 8.23 -9.11
N ALA A 26 -2.14 7.97 -9.23
CA ALA A 26 -1.68 6.66 -9.66
C ALA A 26 -2.28 5.59 -8.72
N PRO A 27 -2.67 4.41 -9.25
CA PRO A 27 -3.30 3.39 -8.43
C PRO A 27 -2.39 3.02 -7.26
N VAL A 28 -2.87 3.26 -6.04
CA VAL A 28 -2.16 2.97 -4.81
C VAL A 28 -2.38 1.49 -4.48
N LYS A 29 -1.31 0.73 -4.37
CA LYS A 29 -1.41 -0.69 -3.97
C LYS A 29 -1.65 -0.81 -2.47
N GLU A 30 -2.30 -1.89 -2.06
CA GLU A 30 -2.58 -2.18 -0.66
C GLU A 30 -1.30 -2.37 0.17
N GLY A 31 -1.36 -2.00 1.46
CA GLY A 31 -0.25 -2.13 2.42
C GLY A 31 0.58 -0.85 2.61
N LYS A 32 1.46 -0.86 3.61
CA LYS A 32 2.35 0.28 3.95
C LYS A 32 3.77 0.00 3.47
N CYS A 33 4.49 1.06 3.12
CA CYS A 33 5.91 0.93 2.83
C CYS A 33 6.67 0.49 4.08
N PRO A 34 7.59 -0.49 3.96
CA PRO A 34 8.43 -0.89 5.07
C PRO A 34 9.38 0.25 5.44
N SER A 35 9.92 0.19 6.65
CA SER A 35 11.03 1.05 7.06
C SER A 35 12.29 0.62 6.32
N LEU A 36 12.51 1.17 5.12
CA LEU A 36 13.71 0.92 4.34
C LEU A 36 14.89 1.68 4.97
N PRO A 37 16.05 1.03 5.16
CA PRO A 37 17.26 1.76 5.50
C PRO A 37 17.57 2.80 4.41
N ALA A 38 18.37 3.82 4.75
CA ALA A 38 19.29 4.34 3.74
C ALA A 38 20.22 3.17 3.41
N ASP A 39 19.83 2.26 2.51
CA ASP A 39 20.69 1.16 2.08
C ASP A 39 21.89 1.80 1.41
N GLY A 40 22.93 1.93 2.24
CA GLY A 40 24.00 2.88 2.10
C GLY A 40 25.04 2.62 3.18
N SER A 41 25.13 1.39 3.71
CA SER A 41 26.35 0.91 4.38
C SER A 41 27.59 1.04 3.45
N SER A 42 27.35 1.21 2.14
CA SER A 42 28.36 1.51 1.10
C SER A 42 28.31 2.97 0.57
N GLY A 43 27.31 3.77 0.94
CA GLY A 43 27.08 5.11 0.37
C GLY A 43 26.52 5.14 -1.06
N GLN A 44 26.19 3.99 -1.67
CA GLN A 44 25.47 3.93 -2.94
C GLN A 44 23.97 3.80 -2.70
N CYS A 45 23.24 4.89 -2.97
CA CYS A 45 21.79 4.82 -3.04
C CYS A 45 21.39 3.96 -4.26
N PRO A 46 20.46 3.01 -4.12
CA PRO A 46 19.89 2.34 -5.28
C PRO A 46 19.27 3.40 -6.20
N GLY A 47 19.52 3.27 -7.50
CA GLY A 47 19.02 4.19 -8.50
C GLY A 47 17.50 4.37 -8.41
N TYR A 48 17.00 5.51 -8.89
CA TYR A 48 15.56 5.76 -8.99
C TYR A 48 14.91 4.73 -9.94
N VAL A 49 14.02 3.86 -9.42
CA VAL A 49 13.42 2.77 -10.20
C VAL A 49 11.94 3.01 -10.52
N CYS A 50 11.21 3.73 -9.66
CA CYS A 50 9.77 3.84 -9.78
C CYS A 50 9.26 5.26 -9.51
N SER A 51 8.17 5.63 -10.19
CA SER A 51 7.49 6.92 -9.98
C SER A 51 6.26 6.79 -9.06
N ASN A 52 5.57 5.66 -9.13
CA ASN A 52 4.38 5.31 -8.36
C ASN A 52 4.22 3.77 -8.28
N ASP A 53 3.26 3.30 -7.48
CA ASP A 53 3.02 1.87 -7.23
C ASP A 53 2.69 1.07 -8.50
N ALA A 54 2.09 1.71 -9.51
CA ALA A 54 1.70 1.06 -10.78
C ALA A 54 2.91 0.59 -11.60
N VAL A 55 4.06 1.26 -11.45
CA VAL A 55 5.30 0.91 -12.15
C VAL A 55 5.91 -0.37 -11.58
N CYS A 56 5.69 -0.62 -10.29
CA CYS A 56 6.27 -1.78 -9.63
C CYS A 56 5.52 -3.06 -10.02
N PRO A 57 6.20 -4.20 -10.17
CA PRO A 57 5.55 -5.47 -10.44
C PRO A 57 4.77 -5.98 -9.22
N ASP A 58 3.84 -6.91 -9.46
CA ASP A 58 3.11 -7.64 -8.43
C ASP A 58 2.46 -6.73 -7.38
N THR A 59 2.61 -7.07 -6.10
CA THR A 59 2.13 -6.32 -4.93
C THR A 59 3.15 -5.32 -4.41
N GLN A 60 4.28 -5.12 -5.10
CA GLN A 60 5.31 -4.20 -4.65
C GLN A 60 4.86 -2.74 -4.79
N LYS A 61 5.18 -1.94 -3.79
CA LYS A 61 4.87 -0.52 -3.72
C LYS A 61 6.10 0.32 -4.05
N CYS A 62 5.89 1.52 -4.58
CA CYS A 62 6.95 2.47 -4.84
C CYS A 62 7.22 3.29 -3.58
N CYS A 63 8.25 2.91 -2.84
CA CYS A 63 8.54 3.41 -1.52
C CYS A 63 9.71 4.40 -1.50
N PRO A 64 9.60 5.49 -0.73
CA PRO A 64 10.71 6.42 -0.55
C PRO A 64 11.80 5.78 0.30
N THR A 65 13.05 6.07 -0.05
CA THR A 65 14.23 5.75 0.74
C THR A 65 14.70 6.99 1.50
N ALA A 66 15.56 6.81 2.50
CA ALA A 66 16.20 7.94 3.19
C ALA A 66 17.21 8.73 2.31
N CYS A 67 17.49 8.27 1.08
CA CYS A 67 18.29 8.98 0.08
C CYS A 67 17.47 9.92 -0.84
N SER A 68 16.18 10.15 -0.56
CA SER A 68 15.24 10.84 -1.47
C SER A 68 15.06 10.13 -2.83
N THR A 69 15.46 8.86 -2.96
CA THR A 69 15.15 8.02 -4.12
C THR A 69 13.90 7.18 -3.85
N LYS A 70 13.31 6.60 -4.90
CA LYS A 70 12.18 5.68 -4.79
C LYS A 70 12.53 4.33 -5.39
N VAL A 71 12.18 3.26 -4.70
CA VAL A 71 12.40 1.88 -5.12
C VAL A 71 11.13 1.04 -4.97
N CYS A 72 11.04 -0.06 -5.72
CA CYS A 72 9.98 -1.04 -5.52
C CYS A 72 10.31 -1.93 -4.32
N ALA A 73 9.42 -1.96 -3.35
CA ALA A 73 9.56 -2.78 -2.14
C ALA A 73 8.25 -3.52 -1.84
N LEU A 74 8.37 -4.71 -1.26
CA LEU A 74 7.19 -5.40 -0.73
C LEU A 74 6.59 -4.61 0.43
N PRO A 75 5.26 -4.53 0.56
CA PRO A 75 4.63 -3.86 1.69
C PRO A 75 4.99 -4.58 2.99
N GLU A 76 5.05 -3.81 4.09
CA GLU A 76 5.23 -4.38 5.42
C GLU A 76 4.02 -5.26 5.73
N GLN A 77 4.26 -6.57 5.81
CA GLN A 77 3.22 -7.54 6.13
C GLN A 77 2.81 -7.30 7.59
N ASN A 78 1.57 -6.86 7.80
CA ASN A 78 1.03 -6.66 9.14
C ASN A 78 0.77 -8.04 9.78
N THR A 79 1.83 -8.68 10.27
CA THR A 79 1.82 -10.03 10.89
C THR A 79 1.18 -10.05 12.28
N SER A 80 0.71 -8.90 12.78
CA SER A 80 0.26 -8.73 14.15
C SER A 80 -1.17 -9.22 14.43
N THR A 81 -2.01 -9.41 13.41
CA THR A 81 -3.43 -9.72 13.63
C THR A 81 -3.78 -11.22 13.73
N PRO A 82 -3.21 -12.17 12.96
CA PRO A 82 -3.71 -13.55 13.01
C PRO A 82 -3.30 -14.30 14.29
N PHE A 83 -2.10 -14.04 14.81
CA PHE A 83 -1.57 -14.80 15.96
C PHE A 83 -2.25 -14.41 17.27
N LEU A 84 -2.45 -13.11 17.52
CA LEU A 84 -3.14 -12.63 18.72
C LEU A 84 -4.62 -13.00 18.72
N VAL A 85 -5.27 -12.96 17.55
CA VAL A 85 -6.66 -13.39 17.39
C VAL A 85 -6.79 -14.90 17.66
N LEU A 86 -5.90 -15.73 17.11
CA LEU A 86 -5.90 -17.17 17.36
C LEU A 86 -5.65 -17.51 18.85
N LEU A 87 -4.68 -16.85 19.49
CA LEU A 87 -4.42 -17.01 20.93
C LEU A 87 -5.61 -16.57 21.79
N TYR A 88 -6.29 -15.48 21.40
CA TYR A 88 -7.52 -15.04 22.07
C TYR A 88 -8.62 -16.10 21.96
N PHE A 89 -8.89 -16.63 20.77
CA PHE A 89 -9.86 -17.70 20.58
C PHE A 89 -9.52 -18.97 21.38
N LEU A 90 -8.26 -19.40 21.37
CA LEU A 90 -7.80 -20.55 22.18
C LEU A 90 -7.97 -20.29 23.68
N SER A 91 -7.72 -19.06 24.15
CA SER A 91 -7.87 -18.71 25.56
C SER A 91 -9.33 -18.72 26.02
N VAL A 92 -10.26 -18.26 25.17
CA VAL A 92 -11.71 -18.29 25.43
C VAL A 92 -12.21 -19.75 25.43
N PHE A 93 -11.78 -20.55 24.45
CA PHE A 93 -12.17 -21.96 24.35
C PHE A 93 -11.64 -22.79 25.53
N LYS A 94 -10.40 -22.55 25.97
CA LYS A 94 -9.82 -23.21 27.14
C LYS A 94 -10.58 -22.87 28.42
N ARG A 95 -10.95 -21.60 28.63
CA ARG A 95 -11.78 -21.18 29.77
C ARG A 95 -13.17 -21.81 29.75
N ALA A 96 -13.78 -21.96 28.57
CA ALA A 96 -15.08 -22.62 28.42
C ALA A 96 -15.01 -24.11 28.78
N LEU A 97 -13.98 -24.82 28.30
CA LEU A 97 -13.73 -26.24 28.62
C LEU A 97 -13.42 -26.45 30.11
N THR A 98 -12.57 -25.61 30.71
CA THR A 98 -12.27 -25.72 32.15
C THR A 98 -13.51 -25.51 33.00
N ARG A 99 -14.39 -24.57 32.64
CA ARG A 99 -15.66 -24.39 33.35
C ARG A 99 -16.61 -25.57 33.16
N PHE A 100 -16.64 -26.22 32.00
CA PHE A 100 -17.48 -27.39 31.76
C PHE A 100 -17.02 -28.64 32.54
N ILE A 101 -15.71 -28.84 32.67
CA ILE A 101 -15.14 -29.99 33.39
C ILE A 101 -15.32 -29.86 34.91
N TYR A 102 -15.30 -28.64 35.46
CA TYR A 102 -15.49 -28.38 36.90
C TYR A 102 -16.97 -28.36 37.35
N ILE A 103 -17.93 -28.63 36.44
CA ILE A 103 -19.37 -28.67 36.72
C ILE A 103 -19.94 -30.10 36.56
N LEU A 104 -19.10 -31.09 36.21
CA LEU A 104 -19.39 -32.53 36.19
C LEU A 104 -18.78 -33.22 37.41
#